data_AF-A0A1V0FYE3-F1
#
_entry.id   AF-A0A1V0FYE3-F1
#
_cell.length_a   1.000
_cell.length_b   1.000
_cell.length_c   1.000
_cell.angle_alpha   90.00
_cell.angle_beta   90.00
_cell.angle_gamma   90.00
#
_symmetry.space_group_name_H-M   'P 1'
#
loop_
_entity.id
_entity.type
_entity.pdbx_description
1 polymer ?
#
loop_
_entity_poly.entity_id
_entity_poly.type
_entity_poly.pdbx_seq_one_letter_code
_entity_poly.pdbx_strand_id
1 'polypeptide(L)'
;MIKEDTRIQPIYSMLKVAVFVLPAAASNTPRQTAANSQADENAQEFALLCDAFHTATAAPDLAPATDSASAVAINIGSINMSIAASTFKADIDHTKDLSELQDKPAVPKTGTENGRWEKYYTFWKKYKNAIETDPNKADYAKWSTKKLSKGQLAKLRLNAERAFEFYKAAQTTLKIAQATNIQTLLNNAAFGAGNTEATTNYGPGNRAAICSGTTTPTHLKAGSSLKLDLLCLCAYDNGDATNGAKVCGTDTAATGSGSSDNWDGNAKTQAN
;
A
#
# COMPACT_ATOMS: atom_id res chain seq x y z
N MET A 1 45.83 3.87 -11.66
CA MET A 1 46.01 2.43 -11.41
C MET A 1 46.25 2.27 -9.91
N ILE A 2 45.18 2.07 -9.15
CA ILE A 2 45.20 1.64 -7.75
C ILE A 2 44.03 0.65 -7.64
N LYS A 3 44.36 -0.55 -7.20
CA LYS A 3 43.51 -1.73 -7.05
C LYS A 3 43.53 -2.02 -5.56
N GLU A 4 42.39 -1.92 -4.88
CA GLU A 4 42.15 -2.67 -3.65
C GLU A 4 40.67 -2.72 -3.32
N ASP A 5 40.26 -3.95 -3.01
CA ASP A 5 38.92 -4.41 -2.72
C ASP A 5 38.35 -3.80 -1.45
N THR A 6 37.20 -3.12 -1.57
CA THR A 6 36.20 -3.07 -0.50
C THR A 6 34.85 -2.69 -1.09
N ARG A 7 34.05 -3.66 -1.53
CA ARG A 7 32.60 -3.45 -1.67
C ARG A 7 31.87 -4.14 -0.54
N ILE A 8 31.64 -3.32 0.48
CA ILE A 8 30.59 -3.45 1.48
C ILE A 8 29.27 -3.73 0.74
N GLN A 9 28.66 -4.88 1.04
CA GLN A 9 27.32 -5.23 0.59
C GLN A 9 26.32 -4.21 1.15
N PRO A 10 25.35 -3.71 0.36
CA PRO A 10 24.28 -2.89 0.90
C PRO A 10 23.29 -3.79 1.64
N ILE A 11 23.50 -3.94 2.95
CA ILE A 11 22.46 -4.25 3.90
C ILE A 11 21.61 -2.98 4.03
N TYR A 12 20.45 -2.92 3.37
CA TYR A 12 19.34 -2.07 3.79
C TYR A 12 18.01 -2.77 3.46
N SER A 13 17.52 -3.49 4.49
CA SER A 13 16.13 -3.50 4.96
C SER A 13 15.05 -3.60 3.88
N MET A 14 14.63 -4.80 3.49
CA MET A 14 13.48 -5.50 4.07
C MET A 14 12.32 -4.55 4.46
N LEU A 15 11.44 -4.26 3.52
CA LEU A 15 10.03 -4.09 3.83
C LEU A 15 9.31 -5.35 3.34
N LYS A 16 9.47 -6.42 4.11
CA LYS A 16 8.56 -7.56 4.04
C LYS A 16 7.21 -7.01 4.52
N VAL A 17 6.24 -6.94 3.62
CA VAL A 17 4.83 -6.93 4.03
C VAL A 17 4.60 -8.30 4.67
N ALA A 18 4.92 -8.39 5.96
CA ALA A 18 4.61 -9.53 6.79
C ALA A 18 3.13 -9.42 7.12
N VAL A 19 2.27 -9.92 6.22
CA VAL A 19 0.96 -10.41 6.62
C VAL A 19 1.26 -11.57 7.56
N PHE A 20 1.22 -11.31 8.87
CA PHE A 20 1.29 -12.34 9.89
C PHE A 20 0.01 -13.17 9.80
N VAL A 21 0.00 -14.19 8.94
CA VAL A 21 -0.81 -15.38 9.20
C VAL A 21 0.12 -16.32 9.95
N LEU A 22 0.00 -16.32 11.28
CA LEU A 22 0.61 -17.37 12.10
C LEU A 22 -0.01 -18.71 11.69
N PRO A 23 0.79 -19.77 11.52
CA PRO A 23 0.26 -21.11 11.32
C PRO A 23 -0.27 -21.62 12.66
N ALA A 24 -1.59 -21.77 12.78
CA ALA A 24 -2.18 -22.61 13.81
C ALA A 24 -1.88 -24.08 13.45
N ALA A 25 -0.65 -24.52 13.73
CA ALA A 25 -0.24 -25.91 13.63
C ALA A 25 0.32 -26.36 14.98
N ALA A 26 -0.57 -26.64 15.93
CA ALA A 26 -0.26 -27.48 17.10
C ALA A 26 -1.53 -27.96 17.83
N SER A 27 -2.31 -28.85 17.19
CA SER A 27 -2.91 -30.05 17.83
C SER A 27 -3.83 -30.78 16.84
N ASN A 28 -3.23 -31.59 15.95
CA ASN A 28 -3.97 -32.62 15.24
C ASN A 28 -4.31 -33.76 16.22
N THR A 29 -5.31 -33.53 17.08
CA THR A 29 -6.18 -34.63 17.48
C THR A 29 -7.43 -34.45 16.64
N PRO A 30 -7.83 -35.39 15.78
CA PRO A 30 -9.11 -35.30 15.11
C PRO A 30 -10.18 -35.25 16.21
N ARG A 31 -10.73 -34.06 16.48
CA ARG A 31 -12.00 -33.96 17.19
C ARG A 31 -12.96 -34.82 16.41
N GLN A 32 -13.58 -35.79 17.07
CA GLN A 32 -14.75 -36.44 16.51
C GLN A 32 -15.65 -35.33 15.99
N THR A 33 -15.92 -35.30 14.70
CA THR A 33 -16.91 -34.40 14.12
C THR A 33 -18.24 -34.78 14.72
N ALA A 34 -18.63 -34.10 15.80
CA ALA A 34 -20.01 -34.05 16.20
C ALA A 34 -20.81 -33.58 14.98
N ALA A 35 -22.01 -34.13 14.77
CA ALA A 35 -22.84 -33.74 13.63
C ALA A 35 -23.08 -32.23 13.57
N ASN A 36 -23.02 -31.57 14.74
CA ASN A 36 -23.20 -30.14 14.94
C ASN A 36 -22.04 -29.56 15.77
N SER A 37 -21.60 -28.35 15.42
CA SER A 37 -20.65 -27.58 16.21
C SER A 37 -21.22 -27.21 17.57
N GLN A 38 -20.36 -27.08 18.58
CA GLN A 38 -20.77 -26.64 19.92
C GLN A 38 -20.83 -25.12 20.02
N ALA A 39 -21.55 -24.62 21.03
CA ALA A 39 -21.47 -23.22 21.41
C ALA A 39 -19.99 -22.84 21.70
N ASP A 40 -19.62 -21.62 21.30
CA ASP A 40 -18.28 -21.03 21.44
C ASP A 40 -17.14 -21.79 20.71
N GLU A 41 -17.43 -22.82 19.92
CA GLU A 41 -16.39 -23.64 19.26
C GLU A 41 -15.50 -22.85 18.29
N ASN A 42 -16.06 -21.81 17.64
CA ASN A 42 -15.38 -20.95 16.68
C ASN A 42 -15.07 -19.55 17.24
N ALA A 43 -15.21 -19.32 18.54
CA ALA A 43 -15.10 -17.98 19.12
C ALA A 43 -13.68 -17.37 18.93
N GLN A 44 -12.63 -18.20 18.95
CA GLN A 44 -11.26 -17.74 18.74
C GLN A 44 -11.01 -17.34 17.28
N GLU A 45 -11.45 -18.18 16.35
CA GLU A 45 -11.36 -17.97 14.91
C GLU A 45 -12.18 -16.76 14.48
N PHE A 46 -13.36 -16.57 15.09
CA PHE A 46 -14.20 -15.39 14.90
C PHE A 46 -13.49 -14.10 15.32
N ALA A 47 -12.89 -14.06 16.51
CA ALA A 47 -12.17 -12.88 16.99
C ALA A 47 -11.02 -12.48 16.03
N LEU A 48 -10.25 -13.46 15.56
CA LEU A 48 -9.17 -13.23 14.59
C LEU A 48 -9.68 -12.70 13.24
N LEU A 49 -10.80 -13.25 12.73
CA LEU A 49 -11.41 -12.78 11.50
C LEU A 49 -12.02 -11.38 11.66
N CYS A 50 -12.59 -11.06 12.81
CA CYS A 50 -13.09 -9.71 13.12
C CYS A 50 -11.96 -8.68 13.13
N ASP A 51 -10.81 -8.98 13.73
CA ASP A 51 -9.64 -8.08 13.73
C ASP A 51 -9.12 -7.85 12.29
N ALA A 52 -9.03 -8.92 11.50
CA ALA A 52 -8.65 -8.84 10.09
C ALA A 52 -9.66 -8.03 9.26
N PHE A 53 -10.96 -8.25 9.49
CA PHE A 53 -12.04 -7.55 8.80
C PHE A 53 -12.09 -6.07 9.16
N HIS A 54 -11.90 -5.73 10.44
CA HIS A 54 -11.79 -4.35 10.91
C HIS A 54 -10.58 -3.65 10.28
N THR A 55 -9.43 -4.34 10.22
CA THR A 55 -8.23 -3.81 9.55
C THR A 55 -8.46 -3.59 8.06
N ALA A 56 -9.18 -4.49 7.39
CA ALA A 56 -9.48 -4.37 5.95
C ALA A 56 -10.54 -3.31 5.62
N THR A 57 -11.41 -2.96 6.57
CA THR A 57 -12.48 -1.98 6.36
C THR A 57 -12.15 -0.60 6.93
N ALA A 58 -11.19 -0.51 7.85
CA ALA A 58 -10.60 0.75 8.27
C ALA A 58 -9.93 1.42 7.07
N ALA A 59 -10.31 2.68 6.80
CA ALA A 59 -9.60 3.49 5.82
C ALA A 59 -8.12 3.54 6.25
N PRO A 60 -7.17 3.04 5.44
CA PRO A 60 -5.77 3.07 5.82
C PRO A 60 -5.34 4.54 5.83
N ASP A 61 -4.91 5.04 6.98
CA ASP A 61 -4.16 6.30 7.05
C ASP A 61 -2.77 6.03 6.47
N LEU A 62 -2.71 6.02 5.14
CA LEU A 62 -1.45 6.01 4.42
C LEU A 62 -0.89 7.42 4.51
N ALA A 63 -0.27 7.74 5.65
CA ALA A 63 0.67 8.84 5.70
C ALA A 63 1.61 8.65 4.50
N PRO A 64 1.67 9.60 3.55
CA PRO A 64 2.48 9.40 2.37
C PRO A 64 3.92 9.21 2.84
N ALA A 65 4.45 8.00 2.67
CA ALA A 65 5.81 7.61 3.05
C ALA A 65 6.89 8.43 2.31
N THR A 66 6.49 9.46 1.57
CA THR A 66 7.26 10.16 0.56
C THR A 66 7.43 11.65 0.79
N ASP A 67 6.69 12.32 1.68
CA ASP A 67 6.83 13.77 1.81
C ASP A 67 8.16 14.17 2.44
N SER A 68 8.62 13.48 3.48
CA SER A 68 9.90 13.81 4.14
C SER A 68 11.11 13.43 3.27
N ALA A 69 11.12 12.23 2.69
CA ALA A 69 12.17 11.72 1.81
C ALA A 69 12.33 12.59 0.54
N SER A 70 11.21 12.95 -0.09
CA SER A 70 11.21 13.80 -1.28
C SER A 70 11.59 15.23 -0.94
N ALA A 71 11.12 15.77 0.20
CA ALA A 71 11.50 17.10 0.67
C ALA A 71 13.02 17.20 0.95
N VAL A 72 13.63 16.20 1.58
CA VAL A 72 15.08 16.16 1.79
C VAL A 72 15.84 16.14 0.46
N ALA A 73 15.39 15.33 -0.50
CA ALA A 73 16.03 15.27 -1.81
C ALA A 73 15.89 16.59 -2.58
N ILE A 74 14.71 17.21 -2.54
CA ILE A 74 14.46 18.54 -3.12
C ILE A 74 15.34 19.59 -2.45
N ASN A 75 15.50 19.55 -1.13
CA ASN A 75 16.38 20.47 -0.39
C ASN A 75 17.83 20.37 -0.84
N ILE A 76 18.39 19.14 -0.93
CA ILE A 76 19.77 18.93 -1.38
C ILE A 76 19.94 19.40 -2.83
N GLY A 77 18.98 19.08 -3.71
CA GLY A 77 18.97 19.53 -5.09
C GLY A 77 18.93 21.05 -5.23
N SER A 78 18.11 21.71 -4.41
CA SER A 78 17.96 23.17 -4.35
C SER A 78 19.22 23.85 -3.84
N ILE A 79 19.91 23.29 -2.85
CA ILE A 79 21.22 23.78 -2.41
C ILE A 79 22.25 23.68 -3.55
N ASN A 80 22.34 22.53 -4.21
CA ASN A 80 23.27 22.35 -5.33
C ASN A 80 22.96 23.30 -6.50
N MET A 81 21.67 23.49 -6.83
CA MET A 81 21.24 24.45 -7.85
C MET A 81 21.54 25.90 -7.44
N SER A 82 21.37 26.27 -6.18
CA SER A 82 21.62 27.64 -5.70
C SER A 82 23.06 28.10 -5.95
N ILE A 83 24.02 27.17 -5.90
CA ILE A 83 25.45 27.39 -6.14
C ILE A 83 25.80 27.33 -7.64
N ALA A 84 24.92 26.82 -8.49
CA ALA A 84 25.14 26.78 -9.93
C ALA A 84 25.27 28.19 -10.52
N ALA A 85 25.87 28.28 -11.71
CA ALA A 85 26.02 29.53 -12.44
C ALA A 85 24.66 30.22 -12.62
N SER A 86 24.64 31.55 -12.51
CA SER A 86 23.43 32.36 -12.69
C SER A 86 22.82 32.16 -14.08
N THR A 87 23.66 32.01 -15.11
CA THR A 87 23.23 31.70 -16.48
C THR A 87 22.46 30.39 -16.55
N PHE A 88 23.04 29.30 -16.03
CA PHE A 88 22.37 28.00 -15.97
C PHE A 88 21.03 28.06 -15.23
N LYS A 89 20.98 28.74 -14.07
CA LYS A 89 19.73 28.91 -13.33
C LYS A 89 18.66 29.68 -14.12
N ALA A 90 19.07 30.68 -14.89
CA ALA A 90 18.16 31.46 -15.74
C ALA A 90 17.57 30.61 -16.87
N ASP A 91 18.32 29.62 -17.37
CA ASP A 91 17.88 28.74 -18.45
C ASP A 91 16.83 27.71 -18.00
N ILE A 92 16.77 27.38 -16.71
CA ILE A 92 15.74 26.50 -16.15
C ILE A 92 14.43 27.27 -15.98
N ASP A 93 13.32 26.78 -16.51
CA ASP A 93 12.00 27.36 -16.29
C ASP A 93 11.19 26.42 -15.40
N HIS A 94 10.88 26.84 -14.17
CA HIS A 94 10.21 25.95 -13.23
C HIS A 94 8.73 25.69 -13.59
N THR A 95 8.16 26.52 -14.48
CA THR A 95 6.76 26.45 -14.90
C THR A 95 6.55 25.62 -16.16
N LYS A 96 7.61 25.42 -16.96
CA LYS A 96 7.55 24.72 -18.25
C LYS A 96 8.22 23.35 -18.20
N ASP A 97 7.72 22.42 -18.99
CA ASP A 97 8.39 21.15 -19.27
C ASP A 97 9.47 21.29 -20.35
N LEU A 98 10.41 20.34 -20.40
CA LEU A 98 11.54 20.40 -21.33
C LEU A 98 11.08 20.47 -22.80
N SER A 99 9.99 19.77 -23.14
CA SER A 99 9.39 19.78 -24.47
C SER A 99 8.92 21.17 -24.91
N GLU A 100 8.56 22.05 -23.97
CA GLU A 100 8.10 23.41 -24.23
C GLU A 100 9.26 24.41 -24.38
N LEU A 101 10.51 23.94 -24.17
CA LEU A 101 11.71 24.78 -24.23
C LEU A 101 12.61 24.48 -25.43
N GLN A 102 12.22 23.59 -26.35
CA GLN A 102 13.09 23.14 -27.45
C GLN A 102 13.57 24.25 -28.40
N ASP A 103 12.83 25.36 -28.45
CA ASP A 103 13.19 26.54 -29.24
C ASP A 103 14.17 27.48 -28.52
N LYS A 104 14.40 27.31 -27.21
CA LYS A 104 15.36 28.13 -26.48
C LYS A 104 16.80 27.75 -26.87
N PRO A 105 17.66 28.71 -27.26
CA PRO A 105 19.05 28.43 -27.63
C PRO A 105 19.88 27.75 -26.52
N ALA A 106 19.52 27.96 -25.26
CA ALA A 106 20.19 27.37 -24.11
C ALA A 106 19.89 25.87 -23.93
N VAL A 107 18.83 25.34 -24.56
CA VAL A 107 18.51 23.91 -24.51
C VAL A 107 19.37 23.19 -25.56
N PRO A 108 20.29 22.31 -25.13
CA PRO A 108 21.12 21.56 -26.06
C PRO A 108 20.24 20.59 -26.85
N LYS A 109 20.45 20.52 -28.17
CA LYS A 109 19.65 19.64 -29.07
C LYS A 109 20.30 18.28 -29.32
N THR A 110 21.61 18.18 -29.10
CA THR A 110 22.39 16.97 -29.36
C THR A 110 23.52 16.81 -28.35
N GLY A 111 24.14 15.62 -28.33
CA GLY A 111 25.33 15.33 -27.52
C GLY A 111 25.04 15.05 -26.04
N THR A 112 26.11 15.01 -25.25
CA THR A 112 26.07 14.62 -23.83
C THR A 112 25.33 15.62 -22.95
N GLU A 113 25.30 16.90 -23.32
CA GLU A 113 24.54 17.91 -22.60
C GLU A 113 23.02 17.72 -22.83
N ASN A 114 22.58 17.37 -24.04
CA ASN A 114 21.18 17.03 -24.29
C ASN A 114 20.70 15.89 -23.39
N GLY A 115 21.47 14.79 -23.33
CA GLY A 115 21.13 13.65 -22.45
C GLY A 115 21.10 14.02 -20.97
N ARG A 116 21.89 15.02 -20.54
CA ARG A 116 21.84 15.55 -19.18
C ARG A 116 20.53 16.33 -18.93
N TRP A 117 20.14 17.18 -19.86
CA TRP A 117 18.87 17.92 -19.78
C TRP A 117 17.69 16.95 -19.76
N GLU A 118 17.63 15.97 -20.67
CA GLU A 118 16.58 14.94 -20.67
C GLU A 118 16.50 14.19 -19.34
N LYS A 119 17.65 13.81 -18.75
CA LYS A 119 17.69 13.07 -17.48
C LYS A 119 17.23 13.91 -16.28
N TYR A 120 17.67 15.17 -16.17
CA TYR A 120 17.56 15.93 -14.93
C TYR A 120 16.60 17.12 -14.97
N TYR A 121 16.11 17.55 -16.13
CA TYR A 121 15.35 18.80 -16.25
C TYR A 121 14.09 18.82 -15.37
N THR A 122 13.32 17.74 -15.34
CA THR A 122 12.13 17.60 -14.48
C THR A 122 12.44 17.81 -12.98
N PHE A 123 13.67 17.58 -12.57
CA PHE A 123 14.13 17.79 -11.21
C PHE A 123 14.67 19.19 -11.01
N TRP A 124 15.43 19.71 -11.98
CA TRP A 124 15.88 21.08 -11.99
C TRP A 124 14.72 22.06 -11.87
N LYS A 125 13.58 21.83 -12.57
CA LYS A 125 12.38 22.66 -12.38
C LYS A 125 11.85 22.60 -10.95
N LYS A 126 11.83 21.43 -10.31
CA LYS A 126 11.39 21.28 -8.90
C LYS A 126 12.31 22.01 -7.93
N TYR A 127 13.63 21.91 -8.13
CA TYR A 127 14.61 22.61 -7.31
C TYR A 127 14.49 24.12 -7.47
N LYS A 128 14.31 24.61 -8.71
CA LYS A 128 14.09 26.03 -8.99
C LYS A 128 12.79 26.53 -8.35
N ASN A 129 11.70 25.77 -8.45
CA ASN A 129 10.44 26.09 -7.78
C ASN A 129 10.65 26.23 -6.26
N ALA A 130 11.33 25.28 -5.62
CA ALA A 130 11.62 25.35 -4.19
C ALA A 130 12.46 26.58 -3.83
N ILE A 131 13.48 26.92 -4.63
CA ILE A 131 14.29 28.14 -4.41
C ILE A 131 13.42 29.40 -4.43
N GLU A 132 12.40 29.45 -5.28
CA GLU A 132 11.60 30.67 -5.50
C GLU A 132 10.37 30.77 -4.58
N THR A 133 9.82 29.62 -4.14
CA THR A 133 8.53 29.54 -3.46
C THR A 133 8.59 29.03 -2.01
N ASP A 134 9.66 28.34 -1.59
CA ASP A 134 9.75 27.78 -0.24
C ASP A 134 9.77 28.92 0.81
N PRO A 135 9.07 28.78 1.95
CA PRO A 135 9.15 29.73 3.06
C PRO A 135 10.58 30.04 3.51
N ASN A 136 11.50 29.08 3.37
CA ASN A 136 12.92 29.19 3.72
C ASN A 136 13.80 29.64 2.54
N LYS A 137 13.25 30.25 1.49
CA LYS A 137 14.02 30.69 0.31
C LYS A 137 15.24 31.57 0.62
N ALA A 138 15.19 32.32 1.72
CA ALA A 138 16.33 33.10 2.21
C ALA A 138 17.56 32.23 2.53
N ASP A 139 17.36 30.97 2.96
CA ASP A 139 18.46 30.04 3.23
C ASP A 139 19.13 29.55 1.96
N TYR A 140 18.38 29.31 0.89
CA TYR A 140 18.96 29.00 -0.42
C TYR A 140 19.78 30.18 -0.98
N ALA A 141 19.31 31.42 -0.77
CA ALA A 141 20.08 32.61 -1.13
C ALA A 141 21.44 32.66 -0.41
N LYS A 142 21.51 32.27 0.87
CA LYS A 142 22.78 32.17 1.62
C LYS A 142 23.74 31.15 1.01
N TRP A 143 23.24 30.08 0.38
CA TRP A 143 24.09 29.11 -0.31
C TRP A 143 24.73 29.68 -1.57
N SER A 144 24.02 30.53 -2.31
CA SER A 144 24.52 31.14 -3.55
C SER A 144 25.79 31.98 -3.36
N THR A 145 26.02 32.49 -2.14
CA THR A 145 27.20 33.30 -1.79
C THR A 145 28.32 32.49 -1.14
N LYS A 146 28.14 31.18 -0.91
CA LYS A 146 29.16 30.33 -0.29
C LYS A 146 30.30 30.05 -1.26
N LYS A 147 31.51 30.37 -0.82
CA LYS A 147 32.75 29.98 -1.51
C LYS A 147 33.15 28.57 -1.07
N LEU A 148 32.77 27.57 -1.87
CA LEU A 148 33.17 26.18 -1.65
C LEU A 148 34.49 25.87 -2.37
N SER A 149 35.34 25.07 -1.73
CA SER A 149 36.50 24.49 -2.40
C SER A 149 36.06 23.49 -3.48
N LYS A 150 36.96 23.17 -4.42
CA LYS A 150 36.69 22.18 -5.49
C LYS A 150 36.22 20.83 -4.92
N GLY A 151 36.85 20.36 -3.83
CA GLY A 151 36.48 19.10 -3.18
C GLY A 151 35.09 19.16 -2.51
N GLN A 152 34.73 20.29 -1.89
CA GLN A 152 33.41 20.48 -1.30
C GLN A 152 32.31 20.53 -2.37
N LEU A 153 32.58 21.21 -3.48
CA LEU A 153 31.65 21.28 -4.61
C LEU A 153 31.43 19.89 -5.25
N ALA A 154 32.50 19.09 -5.39
CA ALA A 154 32.39 17.72 -5.89
C ALA A 154 31.54 16.83 -4.97
N LYS A 155 31.73 16.93 -3.65
CA LYS A 155 30.92 16.20 -2.66
C LYS A 155 29.45 16.63 -2.70
N LEU A 156 29.18 17.94 -2.82
CA LEU A 156 27.81 18.45 -2.93
C LEU A 156 27.12 17.90 -4.19
N ARG A 157 27.80 17.90 -5.34
CA ARG A 157 27.28 17.33 -6.58
C ARG A 157 26.98 15.84 -6.46
N LEU A 158 27.89 15.07 -5.83
CA LEU A 158 27.67 13.66 -5.55
C LEU A 158 26.43 13.42 -4.68
N ASN A 159 26.25 14.24 -3.64
CA ASN A 159 25.08 14.15 -2.77
C ASN A 159 23.79 14.53 -3.50
N ALA A 160 23.83 15.52 -4.39
CA ALA A 160 22.69 15.90 -5.23
C ALA A 160 22.31 14.77 -6.21
N GLU A 161 23.28 14.07 -6.78
CA GLU A 161 23.01 12.90 -7.63
C GLU A 161 22.37 11.75 -6.83
N ARG A 162 22.87 11.48 -5.62
CA ARG A 162 22.28 10.48 -4.73
C ARG A 162 20.85 10.85 -4.31
N ALA A 163 20.62 12.12 -4.01
CA ALA A 163 19.30 12.65 -3.69
C ALA A 163 18.32 12.48 -4.86
N PHE A 164 18.78 12.70 -6.10
CA PHE A 164 17.98 12.46 -7.31
C PHE A 164 17.56 10.99 -7.43
N GLU A 165 18.50 10.04 -7.30
CA GLU A 165 18.15 8.61 -7.40
C GLU A 165 17.23 8.16 -6.24
N PHE A 166 17.44 8.71 -5.04
CA PHE A 166 16.57 8.45 -3.89
C PHE A 166 15.15 8.99 -4.11
N TYR A 167 15.00 10.20 -4.66
CA TYR A 167 13.69 10.74 -5.02
C TYR A 167 12.99 9.87 -6.07
N LYS A 168 13.70 9.40 -7.10
CA LYS A 168 13.13 8.49 -8.09
C LYS A 168 12.61 7.20 -7.46
N ALA A 169 13.39 6.60 -6.56
CA ALA A 169 12.97 5.42 -5.82
C ALA A 169 11.72 5.71 -4.98
N ALA A 170 11.71 6.81 -4.22
CA ALA A 170 10.56 7.21 -3.41
C ALA A 170 9.29 7.42 -4.25
N GLN A 171 9.37 8.14 -5.37
CA GLN A 171 8.25 8.32 -6.30
C GLN A 171 7.77 7.00 -6.93
N THR A 172 8.69 6.07 -7.19
CA THR A 172 8.33 4.76 -7.73
C THR A 172 7.57 3.94 -6.69
N THR A 173 8.06 3.91 -5.45
CA THR A 173 7.37 3.27 -4.32
C THR A 173 5.99 3.90 -4.08
N LEU A 174 5.88 5.23 -4.12
CA LEU A 174 4.59 5.92 -4.02
C LEU A 174 3.66 5.51 -5.14
N LYS A 175 4.13 5.52 -6.38
CA LYS A 175 3.34 5.10 -7.53
C LYS A 175 2.90 3.65 -7.41
N ILE A 176 3.73 2.74 -6.91
CA ILE A 176 3.34 1.34 -6.68
C ILE A 176 2.26 1.27 -5.61
N ALA A 177 2.45 1.96 -4.48
CA ALA A 177 1.49 2.01 -3.39
C ALA A 177 0.16 2.68 -3.78
N GLN A 178 0.17 3.58 -4.76
CA GLN A 178 -1.03 4.22 -5.30
C GLN A 178 -1.66 3.44 -6.46
N ALA A 179 -0.85 2.87 -7.37
CA ALA A 179 -1.30 2.14 -8.55
C ALA A 179 -2.00 0.83 -8.15
N THR A 180 -1.48 0.17 -7.12
CA THR A 180 -2.25 -0.81 -6.37
C THR A 180 -3.06 -0.02 -5.35
N ASN A 181 -4.27 0.42 -5.68
CA ASN A 181 -5.11 1.12 -4.71
C ASN A 181 -5.30 0.19 -3.50
N ILE A 182 -4.56 0.46 -2.42
CA ILE A 182 -4.56 -0.37 -1.21
C ILE A 182 -5.99 -0.49 -0.69
N GLN A 183 -6.80 0.57 -0.81
CA GLN A 183 -8.23 0.51 -0.51
C GLN A 183 -8.98 -0.49 -1.39
N THR A 184 -8.67 -0.59 -2.68
CA THR A 184 -9.27 -1.60 -3.56
C THR A 184 -8.86 -3.01 -3.15
N LEU A 185 -7.60 -3.25 -2.78
CA LEU A 185 -7.17 -4.56 -2.28
C LEU A 185 -7.83 -4.92 -0.95
N LEU A 186 -7.89 -3.97 -0.02
CA LEU A 186 -8.52 -4.14 1.28
C LEU A 186 -10.03 -4.36 1.14
N ASN A 187 -10.71 -3.61 0.26
CA ASN A 187 -12.12 -3.83 -0.06
C ASN A 187 -12.36 -5.20 -0.70
N ASN A 188 -11.49 -5.62 -1.62
CA ASN A 188 -11.58 -6.95 -2.23
C ASN A 188 -11.32 -8.06 -1.20
N ALA A 189 -10.40 -7.86 -0.25
CA ALA A 189 -10.18 -8.81 0.84
C ALA A 189 -11.38 -8.86 1.81
N ALA A 190 -11.96 -7.71 2.15
CA ALA A 190 -13.12 -7.63 3.03
C ALA A 190 -14.37 -8.26 2.42
N PHE A 191 -14.70 -7.92 1.17
CA PHE A 191 -16.00 -8.24 0.57
C PHE A 191 -15.93 -9.22 -0.61
N GLY A 192 -14.76 -9.38 -1.22
CA GLY A 192 -14.57 -10.13 -2.46
C GLY A 192 -14.59 -9.22 -3.68
N ALA A 193 -13.89 -9.62 -4.75
CA ALA A 193 -13.85 -8.84 -5.98
C ALA A 193 -15.25 -8.71 -6.60
N GLY A 194 -15.70 -7.47 -6.83
CA GLY A 194 -17.03 -7.16 -7.39
C GLY A 194 -18.19 -7.22 -6.38
N ASN A 195 -17.90 -7.48 -5.11
CA ASN A 195 -18.88 -7.53 -4.03
C ASN A 195 -18.82 -6.28 -3.16
N THR A 196 -19.84 -6.11 -2.34
CA THR A 196 -19.98 -4.99 -1.38
C THR A 196 -20.41 -5.52 -0.02
N GLU A 197 -20.49 -4.62 0.96
CA GLU A 197 -21.10 -4.91 2.26
C GLU A 197 -22.53 -5.46 2.13
N ALA A 198 -23.29 -5.07 1.11
CA ALA A 198 -24.65 -5.57 0.93
C ALA A 198 -24.73 -6.97 0.28
N THR A 199 -23.61 -7.53 -0.20
CA THR A 199 -23.60 -8.84 -0.85
C THR A 199 -23.97 -9.95 0.13
N THR A 200 -24.99 -10.73 -0.21
CA THR A 200 -25.40 -11.93 0.56
C THR A 200 -25.50 -13.19 -0.28
N ASN A 201 -25.38 -13.07 -1.61
CA ASN A 201 -25.38 -14.17 -2.56
C ASN A 201 -23.96 -14.35 -3.11
N TYR A 202 -23.41 -15.55 -2.98
CA TYR A 202 -22.04 -15.88 -3.37
C TYR A 202 -21.96 -16.89 -4.52
N GLY A 203 -23.09 -17.13 -5.19
CA GLY A 203 -23.20 -18.00 -6.35
C GLY A 203 -24.11 -19.22 -6.12
N PRO A 204 -24.07 -20.20 -7.03
CA PRO A 204 -24.90 -21.39 -6.94
C PRO A 204 -24.45 -22.31 -5.81
N GLY A 205 -25.42 -22.96 -5.15
CA GLY A 205 -25.19 -23.93 -4.09
C GLY A 205 -25.67 -23.46 -2.72
N ASN A 206 -25.95 -24.41 -1.84
CA ASN A 206 -26.28 -24.14 -0.45
C ASN A 206 -25.02 -23.76 0.36
N ARG A 207 -25.20 -23.38 1.62
CA ARG A 207 -24.08 -23.05 2.53
C ARG A 207 -22.99 -24.13 2.55
N ALA A 208 -23.35 -25.41 2.59
CA ALA A 208 -22.38 -26.51 2.59
C ALA A 208 -21.53 -26.56 1.30
N ALA A 209 -22.16 -26.37 0.13
CA ALA A 209 -21.46 -26.32 -1.13
C ALA A 209 -20.51 -25.11 -1.20
N ILE A 210 -20.93 -23.95 -0.69
CA ILE A 210 -20.16 -22.70 -0.72
C ILE A 210 -19.00 -22.70 0.29
N CYS A 211 -19.21 -23.20 1.50
CA CYS A 211 -18.25 -23.09 2.60
C CYS A 211 -17.27 -24.25 2.71
N SER A 212 -17.66 -25.45 2.27
CA SER A 212 -16.80 -26.65 2.36
C SER A 212 -16.60 -27.36 1.03
N GLY A 213 -17.30 -26.96 -0.04
CA GLY A 213 -17.20 -27.63 -1.34
C GLY A 213 -17.75 -29.05 -1.33
N THR A 214 -18.41 -29.46 -0.25
CA THR A 214 -19.05 -30.77 -0.12
C THR A 214 -20.10 -30.89 -1.21
N THR A 215 -20.18 -32.07 -1.84
CA THR A 215 -21.05 -32.40 -3.00
C THR A 215 -20.69 -31.76 -4.35
N THR A 216 -20.11 -30.55 -4.40
CA THR A 216 -19.72 -29.91 -5.68
C THR A 216 -18.52 -28.97 -5.48
N PRO A 217 -17.28 -29.43 -5.69
CA PRO A 217 -16.07 -28.63 -5.43
C PRO A 217 -16.00 -27.31 -6.20
N THR A 218 -16.66 -27.21 -7.36
CA THR A 218 -16.71 -25.99 -8.17
C THR A 218 -17.51 -24.85 -7.52
N HIS A 219 -18.29 -25.16 -6.47
CA HIS A 219 -19.06 -24.17 -5.72
C HIS A 219 -18.33 -23.65 -4.47
N LEU A 220 -17.15 -24.20 -4.11
CA LEU A 220 -16.37 -23.70 -2.98
C LEU A 220 -15.97 -22.24 -3.20
N LYS A 221 -16.34 -21.37 -2.26
CA LYS A 221 -15.98 -19.94 -2.25
C LYS A 221 -15.37 -19.47 -0.93
N ALA A 222 -15.35 -20.29 0.13
CA ALA A 222 -14.60 -19.97 1.33
C ALA A 222 -13.14 -19.59 0.99
N GLY A 223 -12.61 -18.58 1.67
CA GLY A 223 -11.33 -17.94 1.43
C GLY A 223 -11.36 -16.83 0.38
N SER A 224 -12.50 -16.56 -0.27
CA SER A 224 -12.59 -15.49 -1.29
C SER A 224 -12.83 -14.10 -0.72
N SER A 225 -13.30 -13.99 0.53
CA SER A 225 -13.42 -12.73 1.27
C SER A 225 -13.62 -12.98 2.76
N LEU A 226 -13.14 -12.05 3.58
CA LEU A 226 -13.28 -12.11 5.04
C LEU A 226 -14.76 -12.12 5.47
N LYS A 227 -15.63 -11.37 4.79
CA LYS A 227 -17.07 -11.41 5.05
C LYS A 227 -17.67 -12.80 4.82
N LEU A 228 -17.33 -13.44 3.71
CA LEU A 228 -17.81 -14.79 3.42
C LEU A 228 -17.28 -15.80 4.42
N ASP A 229 -16.02 -15.66 4.85
CA ASP A 229 -15.41 -16.54 5.83
C ASP A 229 -16.09 -16.41 7.20
N LEU A 230 -16.45 -15.19 7.60
CA LEU A 230 -17.27 -14.93 8.79
C LEU A 230 -18.66 -15.60 8.67
N LEU A 231 -19.32 -15.52 7.51
CA LEU A 231 -20.60 -16.19 7.27
C LEU A 231 -20.45 -17.73 7.31
N CYS A 232 -19.41 -18.28 6.70
CA CYS A 232 -19.14 -19.71 6.72
C CYS A 232 -18.79 -20.24 8.10
N LEU A 233 -18.15 -19.42 8.94
CA LEU A 233 -17.76 -19.78 10.29
C LEU A 233 -18.92 -19.64 11.30
N CYS A 234 -19.73 -18.60 11.16
CA CYS A 234 -20.66 -18.16 12.22
C CYS A 234 -22.14 -18.17 11.84
N ALA A 235 -22.49 -18.09 10.55
CA ALA A 235 -23.89 -18.21 10.16
C ALA A 235 -24.35 -19.65 10.40
N TYR A 236 -25.59 -19.81 10.84
CA TYR A 236 -26.18 -21.11 11.16
C TYR A 236 -27.48 -21.34 10.40
N ASP A 237 -27.84 -22.61 10.25
CA ASP A 237 -29.13 -23.02 9.70
C ASP A 237 -30.14 -23.17 10.85
N ASN A 238 -31.40 -22.86 10.58
CA ASN A 238 -32.49 -22.85 11.57
C ASN A 238 -32.77 -24.23 12.21
N GLY A 239 -32.17 -25.32 11.71
CA GLY A 239 -32.17 -26.65 12.32
C GLY A 239 -31.28 -26.80 13.58
N ASP A 240 -30.39 -25.87 13.88
CA ASP A 240 -29.47 -25.93 15.05
C ASP A 240 -29.47 -24.64 15.87
N ALA A 241 -30.65 -24.23 16.35
CA ALA A 241 -30.80 -23.03 17.18
C ALA A 241 -30.13 -23.14 18.57
N THR A 242 -29.83 -24.36 19.05
CA THR A 242 -29.28 -24.55 20.40
C THR A 242 -27.82 -24.11 20.49
N ASN A 243 -27.02 -24.52 19.50
CA ASN A 243 -25.57 -24.31 19.46
C ASN A 243 -25.14 -23.47 18.26
N GLY A 244 -25.78 -23.61 17.10
CA GLY A 244 -25.42 -22.90 15.88
C GLY A 244 -25.43 -21.38 16.05
N ALA A 245 -26.44 -20.83 16.74
CA ALA A 245 -26.53 -19.41 17.05
C ALA A 245 -25.39 -18.88 17.95
N LYS A 246 -24.72 -19.78 18.68
CA LYS A 246 -23.69 -19.47 19.68
C LYS A 246 -22.31 -19.92 19.25
N VAL A 247 -22.16 -20.48 18.04
CA VAL A 247 -20.92 -21.15 17.61
C VAL A 247 -19.71 -20.21 17.63
N CYS A 248 -19.90 -18.92 17.37
CA CYS A 248 -18.87 -17.88 17.41
C CYS A 248 -18.90 -17.01 18.68
N GLY A 249 -19.68 -17.40 19.69
CA GLY A 249 -19.83 -16.64 20.93
C GLY A 249 -21.25 -16.68 21.47
N THR A 250 -21.39 -16.92 22.77
CA THR A 250 -22.67 -16.78 23.49
C THR A 250 -23.19 -15.34 23.52
N ASP A 251 -22.28 -14.34 23.52
CA ASP A 251 -22.60 -12.91 23.50
C ASP A 251 -22.78 -12.33 22.08
N THR A 252 -22.38 -13.06 21.04
CA THR A 252 -22.52 -12.66 19.63
C THR A 252 -23.83 -13.15 19.00
N ALA A 253 -24.54 -14.05 19.69
CA ALA A 253 -25.89 -14.47 19.34
C ALA A 253 -26.86 -13.29 19.44
N ALA A 254 -27.55 -12.96 18.35
CA ALA A 254 -28.53 -11.88 18.33
C ALA A 254 -29.56 -12.04 19.47
N THR A 255 -29.52 -11.13 20.45
CA THR A 255 -30.49 -11.07 21.53
C THR A 255 -31.74 -10.34 21.05
N GLY A 256 -32.69 -11.09 20.50
CA GLY A 256 -34.07 -10.60 20.35
C GLY A 256 -34.54 -10.30 18.93
N SER A 257 -34.89 -11.36 18.21
CA SER A 257 -36.11 -11.54 17.43
C SER A 257 -36.12 -13.01 17.05
N GLY A 258 -37.28 -13.64 16.85
CA GLY A 258 -37.30 -15.05 16.45
C GLY A 258 -36.35 -15.24 15.27
N SER A 259 -35.26 -15.98 15.47
CA SER A 259 -34.22 -16.10 14.45
C SER A 259 -34.73 -17.00 13.32
N SER A 260 -35.48 -16.41 12.42
CA SER A 260 -35.94 -17.02 11.17
C SER A 260 -34.87 -17.00 10.08
N ASP A 261 -33.73 -16.36 10.35
CA ASP A 261 -32.88 -15.87 9.27
C ASP A 261 -31.81 -16.91 8.93
N ASN A 262 -32.04 -17.57 7.80
CA ASN A 262 -31.21 -18.63 7.26
C ASN A 262 -30.32 -18.06 6.15
N TRP A 263 -29.00 -18.15 6.31
CA TRP A 263 -28.10 -17.88 5.19
C TRP A 263 -27.75 -19.19 4.45
N ASP A 264 -28.40 -19.36 3.28
CA ASP A 264 -28.18 -20.52 2.40
C ASP A 264 -27.16 -20.24 1.28
N GLY A 265 -26.47 -19.09 1.31
CA GLY A 265 -25.41 -18.74 0.37
C GLY A 265 -25.84 -18.36 -1.05
N ASN A 266 -26.97 -18.87 -1.55
CA ASN A 266 -27.53 -18.56 -2.88
C ASN A 266 -28.76 -17.62 -2.85
N ALA A 267 -29.37 -17.39 -1.67
CA ALA A 267 -30.57 -16.57 -1.52
C ALA A 267 -30.53 -15.76 -0.21
N LYS A 268 -31.17 -14.59 -0.22
CA LYS A 268 -31.36 -13.73 0.96
C LYS A 268 -32.71 -14.13 1.58
N THR A 269 -32.71 -14.82 2.72
CA THR A 269 -33.89 -14.73 3.61
C THR A 269 -33.79 -13.36 4.33
N GLN A 270 -34.92 -12.70 4.57
CA GLN A 270 -34.96 -11.26 4.86
C GLN A 270 -34.11 -10.88 6.09
N ALA A 271 -33.42 -9.73 5.99
CA ALA A 271 -32.64 -9.04 7.04
C ALA A 271 -31.44 -9.81 7.66
N ASN A 272 -30.35 -9.92 6.89
CA ASN A 272 -28.98 -10.01 7.44
C ASN A 272 -28.26 -8.68 7.19
#